data_AF-A0A227IZX0-F1
#
_entry.id   AF-A0A227IZX0-F1
#
_cell.length_a   1.000
_cell.length_b   1.000
_cell.length_c   1.000
_cell.angle_alpha   90.00
_cell.angle_beta   90.00
_cell.angle_gamma   90.00
#
_symmetry.space_group_name_H-M   'P 1'
#
loop_
_entity.id
_entity.type
_entity.pdbx_description
1 polymer ?
#
loop_
_entity_poly.entity_id
_entity_poly.type
_entity_poly.pdbx_seq_one_letter_code
_entity_poly.pdbx_strand_id
1 'polypeptide(L)'
;ETLSALNVKCDFVALPDYPTITKLRVMSRGQQLIRLDFEDKFENTDATPVLSRMDAALPNVKAVIMSDYAKGSLEHVQAYIQKARAANIP
;
A
#
# COMPACT_ATOMS: atom_id res chain seq x y z
N GLU A 1 -5.91 -15.21 7.57
CA GLU A 1 -4.72 -15.80 6.93
C GLU A 1 -3.74 -14.69 6.59
N THR A 2 -2.44 -14.98 6.59
CA THR A 2 -1.40 -14.01 6.20
C THR A 2 -1.25 -13.99 4.69
N LEU A 3 -0.76 -12.88 4.12
CA LEU A 3 -0.57 -12.74 2.66
C LEU A 3 0.35 -13.82 2.07
N SER A 4 1.33 -14.29 2.85
CA SER A 4 2.22 -15.40 2.47
C SER A 4 1.48 -16.71 2.26
N ALA A 5 0.44 -17.00 3.05
CA ALA A 5 -0.37 -18.22 2.89
C ALA A 5 -1.18 -18.20 1.58
N LEU A 6 -1.40 -17.02 1.00
CA LEU A 6 -2.11 -16.81 -0.26
C LEU A 6 -1.16 -16.70 -1.47
N ASN A 7 0.11 -17.09 -1.32
CA ASN A 7 1.15 -16.98 -2.36
C ASN A 7 1.37 -15.55 -2.88
N VAL A 8 1.13 -14.53 -2.04
CA VAL A 8 1.45 -13.14 -2.37
C VAL A 8 2.90 -12.86 -1.98
N LYS A 9 3.74 -12.53 -2.96
CA LYS A 9 5.09 -12.02 -2.70
C LYS A 9 4.98 -10.59 -2.17
N CYS A 10 5.31 -10.40 -0.91
CA CYS A 10 5.26 -9.09 -0.25
C CYS A 10 6.60 -8.38 -0.35
N ASP A 11 6.57 -7.13 -0.83
CA ASP A 11 7.72 -6.22 -0.82
C ASP A 11 7.34 -4.90 -0.14
N PHE A 12 7.21 -4.94 1.19
CA PHE A 12 6.73 -3.80 1.99
C PHE A 12 7.82 -2.81 2.41
N VAL A 13 7.54 -1.53 2.23
CA VAL A 13 8.31 -0.45 2.85
C VAL A 13 7.80 -0.27 4.28
N ALA A 14 8.65 -0.55 5.26
CA ALA A 14 8.36 -0.33 6.66
C ALA A 14 8.81 1.08 7.06
N LEU A 15 7.94 1.81 7.76
CA LEU A 15 8.22 3.12 8.32
C LEU A 15 8.08 3.01 9.84
N PRO A 16 9.14 3.22 10.65
CA PRO A 16 9.11 3.01 12.09
C PRO A 16 8.05 3.85 12.82
N ASP A 17 7.84 5.08 12.33
CA ASP A 17 6.98 6.07 12.99
C ASP A 17 5.53 6.01 12.53
N TYR A 18 5.18 5.11 11.61
CA TYR A 18 3.83 4.98 11.06
C TYR A 18 3.27 3.59 11.36
N PRO A 19 2.34 3.45 12.32
CA PRO A 19 1.75 2.17 12.62
C PRO A 19 0.95 1.64 11.43
N THR A 20 0.91 0.32 11.29
CA THR A 20 0.07 -0.32 10.27
C THR A 20 -1.41 -0.03 10.55
N ILE A 21 -2.09 0.56 9.57
CA ILE A 21 -3.51 0.91 9.68
C ILE A 21 -4.33 -0.33 10.03
N THR A 22 -5.11 -0.24 11.10
CA THR A 22 -5.94 -1.33 11.59
C THR A 22 -7.40 -0.88 11.70
N LYS A 23 -8.31 -1.72 11.20
CA LYS A 23 -9.76 -1.49 11.26
C LYS A 23 -10.41 -2.59 12.09
N LEU A 24 -10.60 -2.34 13.38
CA LEU A 24 -11.20 -3.30 14.30
C LEU A 24 -12.72 -3.17 14.27
N ARG A 25 -13.41 -4.28 13.97
CA ARG A 25 -14.88 -4.37 13.97
C ARG A 25 -15.34 -5.23 15.14
N VAL A 26 -16.21 -4.69 15.98
CA VAL A 26 -16.88 -5.43 17.06
C VAL A 26 -18.23 -5.91 16.52
N MET A 27 -18.43 -7.22 16.52
CA MET A 27 -19.61 -7.88 15.96
C MET A 27 -20.42 -8.59 17.06
N SER A 28 -21.75 -8.58 16.95
CA SER A 28 -22.64 -9.40 17.78
C SER A 28 -23.86 -9.83 16.99
N ARG A 29 -24.26 -11.10 17.11
CA ARG A 29 -25.43 -11.69 16.43
C ARG A 29 -25.51 -11.36 14.92
N GLY A 30 -24.35 -11.39 14.24
CA GLY A 30 -24.26 -11.08 12.80
C GLY A 30 -24.30 -9.60 12.43
N GLN A 31 -24.31 -8.68 13.41
CA GLN A 31 -24.33 -7.24 13.18
C GLN A 31 -23.05 -6.57 13.67
N GLN A 32 -22.59 -5.54 12.95
CA GLN A 32 -21.47 -4.71 13.37
C GLN A 32 -21.98 -3.68 14.38
N LEU A 33 -21.48 -3.77 15.62
CA LEU A 33 -21.84 -2.85 16.69
C LEU A 33 -20.96 -1.59 16.68
N ILE A 34 -19.63 -1.79 16.57
CA ILE A 34 -18.64 -0.72 16.69
C ILE A 34 -17.54 -0.92 15.63
N ARG A 35 -17.05 0.18 15.08
CA ARG A 35 -15.83 0.22 14.27
C ARG A 35 -14.82 1.15 14.94
N LEU A 36 -13.64 0.62 15.23
CA LEU A 36 -12.50 1.36 15.75
C LEU A 36 -11.44 1.43 14.64
N ASP A 37 -11.12 2.67 14.26
CA ASP A 37 -10.17 2.96 13.19
C ASP A 37 -8.87 3.43 13.84
N PHE A 38 -7.80 2.65 13.71
CA PHE A 38 -6.45 3.00 14.13
C PHE A 38 -5.67 3.36 12.86
N GLU A 39 -5.59 4.65 12.58
CA GLU A 39 -4.93 5.16 11.38
C GLU A 39 -4.25 6.48 11.66
N ASP A 40 -2.98 6.57 11.26
CA ASP A 40 -2.26 7.82 11.11
C ASP A 40 -2.13 8.11 9.61
N LYS A 41 -2.20 9.39 9.23
CA LYS A 41 -1.94 9.77 7.84
C LYS A 41 -0.44 9.71 7.57
N PHE A 42 -0.10 9.16 6.41
CA PHE A 42 1.24 9.21 5.84
C PHE A 42 1.43 10.59 5.19
N GLU A 43 1.91 11.58 5.93
CA GLU A 43 2.24 12.90 5.38
C GLU A 43 3.76 13.05 5.24
N ASN A 44 4.21 13.69 4.16
CA ASN A 44 5.63 13.95 3.88
C ASN A 44 6.51 12.69 3.84
N THR A 45 5.96 11.58 3.34
CA THR A 45 6.74 10.34 3.22
C THR A 45 7.73 10.40 2.07
N ASP A 46 8.91 9.80 2.25
CA ASP A 46 9.91 9.66 1.19
C ASP A 46 9.45 8.60 0.18
N ALA A 47 9.33 9.00 -1.09
CA ALA A 47 8.96 8.11 -2.20
C ALA A 47 10.10 7.19 -2.65
N THR A 48 11.35 7.52 -2.29
CA THR A 48 12.57 6.84 -2.78
C THR A 48 12.56 5.33 -2.53
N PRO A 49 12.17 4.81 -1.35
CA PRO A 49 12.13 3.38 -1.10
C PRO A 49 11.17 2.64 -2.05
N VAL A 50 10.01 3.22 -2.37
CA VAL A 50 9.03 2.64 -3.29
C VAL A 50 9.55 2.71 -4.71
N LEU A 51 10.06 3.87 -5.14
CA LEU A 51 10.59 4.07 -6.49
C LEU A 51 11.75 3.12 -6.81
N SER A 52 12.63 2.84 -5.84
CA SER A 52 13.74 1.90 -6.00
C SER A 52 13.26 0.45 -6.15
N ARG A 53 12.24 0.05 -5.38
CA ARG A 53 11.63 -1.28 -5.49
C ARG A 53 10.89 -1.47 -6.80
N MET A 54 10.22 -0.41 -7.28
CA MET A 54 9.60 -0.41 -8.61
C MET A 54 10.63 -0.69 -9.70
N ASP A 55 11.83 -0.11 -9.65
CA ASP A 55 12.88 -0.38 -10.65
C ASP A 55 13.24 -1.87 -10.73
N ALA A 56 13.29 -2.56 -9.60
CA ALA A 56 13.55 -4.00 -9.54
C ALA A 56 12.32 -4.86 -9.95
N ALA A 57 11.11 -4.39 -9.68
CA ALA A 57 9.87 -5.14 -9.89
C ALA A 57 9.31 -5.01 -11.32
N LEU A 58 9.38 -3.81 -11.91
CA LEU A 58 8.76 -3.49 -13.20
C LEU A 58 9.13 -4.45 -14.35
N PRO A 59 10.38 -4.92 -14.50
CA PRO A 59 10.72 -5.89 -15.55
C PRO A 59 9.98 -7.23 -15.45
N ASN A 60 9.42 -7.55 -14.27
CA ASN A 60 8.85 -8.85 -13.95
C ASN A 60 7.31 -8.84 -13.86
N VAL A 61 6.66 -7.73 -14.18
CA VAL A 61 5.21 -7.56 -14.09
C VAL A 61 4.61 -7.04 -15.39
N LYS A 62 3.29 -7.12 -15.52
CA LYS A 62 2.56 -6.68 -16.72
C LYS A 62 1.60 -5.52 -16.49
N ALA A 63 1.41 -5.12 -15.23
CA ALA A 63 0.55 -4.03 -14.83
C ALA A 63 0.94 -3.54 -13.42
N VAL A 64 0.64 -2.29 -13.12
CA VAL A 64 0.76 -1.68 -11.79
C VAL A 64 -0.63 -1.21 -11.34
N ILE A 65 -1.02 -1.63 -10.12
CA ILE A 65 -2.28 -1.19 -9.52
C ILE A 65 -1.97 -0.23 -8.38
N MET A 66 -2.50 0.98 -8.46
CA MET A 66 -2.44 1.99 -7.41
C MET A 66 -3.80 2.06 -6.72
N SER A 67 -3.88 1.51 -5.50
CA SER A 67 -5.12 1.47 -4.73
C SER A 67 -5.12 2.59 -3.70
N ASP A 68 -5.79 3.70 -4.03
CA ASP A 68 -5.82 4.88 -3.17
C ASP A 68 -6.96 4.81 -2.14
N TYR A 69 -6.59 4.94 -0.87
CA TYR A 69 -7.51 5.01 0.27
C TYR A 69 -7.45 6.38 0.99
N ALA A 70 -6.84 7.39 0.37
CA ALA A 70 -6.66 8.75 0.91
C ALA A 70 -5.95 8.75 2.28
N LYS A 71 -4.95 7.88 2.44
CA LYS A 71 -4.10 7.79 3.65
C LYS A 71 -2.72 8.41 3.49
N GLY A 72 -2.37 8.87 2.28
CA GLY A 72 -1.12 9.56 1.99
C GLY A 72 -0.01 8.70 1.41
N SER A 73 -0.17 7.36 1.38
CA SER A 73 0.80 6.45 0.75
C SER A 73 1.00 6.68 -0.76
N LEU A 74 0.06 7.37 -1.41
CA LEU A 74 0.10 7.74 -2.83
C LEU A 74 0.24 9.26 -3.03
N GLU A 75 0.79 9.99 -2.06
CA GLU A 75 1.10 11.42 -2.21
C GLU A 75 1.95 11.70 -3.47
N HIS A 76 2.92 10.81 -3.77
CA HIS A 76 3.82 10.89 -4.92
C HIS A 76 3.35 10.09 -6.14
N VAL A 77 2.05 9.87 -6.29
CA VAL A 77 1.47 8.98 -7.34
C VAL A 77 1.95 9.32 -8.76
N GLN A 78 2.17 10.60 -9.07
CA GLN A 78 2.66 11.01 -10.38
C GLN A 78 4.03 10.42 -10.72
N ALA A 79 4.96 10.36 -9.75
CA ALA A 79 6.27 9.77 -9.95
C ALA A 79 6.15 8.26 -10.22
N TYR A 80 5.24 7.57 -9.51
CA TYR A 80 4.97 6.15 -9.73
C TYR A 80 4.39 5.89 -11.13
N ILE A 81 3.44 6.71 -11.57
CA ILE A 81 2.80 6.59 -12.89
C ILE A 81 3.83 6.81 -13.99
N GLN A 82 4.64 7.87 -13.87
CA GLN A 82 5.68 8.18 -14.85
C GLN A 82 6.69 7.04 -14.96
N LYS A 83 7.09 6.44 -13.83
CA LYS A 83 8.01 5.31 -13.81
C LYS A 83 7.41 4.05 -14.46
N ALA A 84 6.16 3.71 -14.17
CA ALA A 84 5.47 2.59 -14.81
C ALA A 84 5.34 2.78 -16.32
N ARG A 85 4.92 3.98 -16.75
CA ARG A 85 4.81 4.34 -18.17
C ARG A 85 6.14 4.31 -18.90
N ALA A 86 7.23 4.78 -18.29
CA ALA A 86 8.57 4.71 -18.86
C ALA A 86 9.02 3.26 -19.11
N ALA A 87 8.55 2.31 -18.29
CA ALA A 87 8.76 0.88 -18.48
C ALA A 87 7.75 0.22 -19.44
N ASN A 88 6.86 0.99 -20.07
CA ASN A 88 5.73 0.50 -20.89
C ASN A 88 4.80 -0.47 -20.13
N ILE A 89 4.64 -0.27 -18.82
CA ILE A 89 3.73 -1.04 -17.98
C ILE A 89 2.47 -0.20 -17.70
N PRO A 90 1.26 -0.72 -17.98
CA PRO A 90 0.00 -0.04 -17.70
C PRO A 90 -0.28 0.11 -16.20
#